data_AF-A0A0N9HJD6-F1
#
_entry.id   AF-A0A0N9HJD6-F1
#
_cell.length_a   1.000
_cell.length_b   1.000
_cell.length_c   1.000
_cell.angle_alpha   90.00
_cell.angle_beta   90.00
_cell.angle_gamma   90.00
#
_symmetry.space_group_name_H-M   'P 1'
#
loop_
_entity.id
_entity.type
_entity.pdbx_description
1 polymer ?
#
loop_
_entity_poly.entity_id
_entity_poly.type
_entity_poly.pdbx_seq_one_letter_code
_entity_poly.pdbx_strand_id
1 'polypeptide(L)'
;MGIVDCSADIQANGRKYTVRAATMPKGGEDSQRVEIALTDRDPAGVATECGSFTLPTDNLAAVGKLINQVLSGLSTLSGRSAATPANASAPWTKEQDDELLDRWASAGDTHSATALRRILAEHFGRTTGSIRARLLRIGCDPDVPGHAFVPVPGSS
;
A
#
# COMPACT_ATOMS: atom_id res chain seq x y z
N MET A 1 25.37 27.34 -9.11
CA MET A 1 24.54 26.26 -8.54
C MET A 1 25.27 24.95 -8.80
N GLY A 2 25.52 24.14 -7.77
CA GLY A 2 26.35 22.93 -7.90
C GLY A 2 25.68 21.84 -8.75
N ILE A 3 26.50 20.93 -9.27
CA ILE A 3 26.04 19.70 -9.93
C ILE A 3 25.30 18.88 -8.87
N VAL A 4 23.99 18.73 -9.00
CA VAL A 4 23.20 17.82 -8.16
C VAL A 4 23.29 16.44 -8.79
N ASP A 5 23.80 15.47 -8.04
CA ASP A 5 23.71 14.05 -8.33
C ASP A 5 23.19 13.36 -7.06
N CYS A 6 21.93 12.96 -7.06
CA CYS A 6 21.33 12.26 -5.95
C CYS A 6 20.65 10.98 -6.42
N SER A 7 20.63 9.97 -5.56
CA SER A 7 19.93 8.74 -5.84
C SER A 7 19.24 8.20 -4.59
N ALA A 8 18.18 7.44 -4.81
CA ALA A 8 17.46 6.73 -3.76
C ALA A 8 17.10 5.34 -4.28
N ASP A 9 17.02 4.38 -3.36
CA ASP A 9 16.65 3.01 -3.70
C ASP A 9 15.59 2.42 -2.78
N ILE A 10 14.87 1.43 -3.32
CA ILE A 10 13.86 0.65 -2.60
C ILE A 10 13.93 -0.81 -3.02
N GLN A 11 13.61 -1.70 -2.08
CA GLN A 11 13.39 -3.12 -2.34
C GLN A 11 11.89 -3.40 -2.42
N ALA A 12 11.43 -4.01 -3.51
CA ALA A 12 10.04 -4.42 -3.68
C ALA A 12 9.96 -5.71 -4.51
N ASN A 13 9.17 -6.68 -4.05
CA ASN A 13 8.96 -7.97 -4.72
C ASN A 13 10.26 -8.70 -5.13
N GLY A 14 11.29 -8.61 -4.28
CA GLY A 14 12.61 -9.21 -4.54
C GLY A 14 13.48 -8.47 -5.56
N ARG A 15 13.05 -7.30 -6.06
CA ARG A 15 13.81 -6.44 -6.98
C ARG A 15 14.23 -5.16 -6.30
N LYS A 16 15.42 -4.65 -6.66
CA LYS A 16 15.90 -3.34 -6.24
C LYS A 16 15.61 -2.32 -7.32
N TYR A 17 14.91 -1.25 -6.96
CA TYR A 17 14.69 -0.11 -7.84
C TYR A 17 15.53 1.08 -7.36
N THR A 18 16.23 1.74 -8.28
CA THR A 18 17.02 2.94 -8.02
C THR A 18 16.55 4.07 -8.89
N VAL A 19 16.21 5.21 -8.30
CA VAL A 19 16.02 6.48 -9.01
C VAL A 19 17.27 7.32 -8.82
N ARG A 20 17.85 7.82 -9.91
CA ARG A 20 18.96 8.78 -9.90
C ARG A 20 18.53 10.06 -10.58
N ALA A 21 18.84 11.20 -9.98
CA ALA A 21 18.63 12.52 -10.54
C ALA A 21 19.99 13.23 -10.66
N ALA A 22 20.36 13.60 -11.89
CA ALA A 22 21.62 14.25 -12.20
C ALA A 22 21.41 15.55 -12.98
N THR A 23 22.06 16.63 -12.56
CA THR A 23 22.09 17.89 -13.31
C THR A 23 22.81 17.68 -14.64
N MET A 24 22.19 18.10 -15.73
CA MET A 24 22.81 18.07 -17.04
C MET A 24 23.74 19.28 -17.26
N PRO A 25 24.83 19.11 -18.03
CA PRO A 25 25.62 20.24 -18.50
C PRO A 25 24.73 21.25 -19.21
N LYS A 26 24.97 22.56 -19.01
CA LYS A 26 24.22 23.60 -19.72
C LYS A 26 24.50 23.50 -21.23
N GLY A 27 23.61 22.86 -21.97
CA GLY A 27 23.43 23.11 -23.41
C GLY A 27 22.69 24.43 -23.61
N GLY A 28 22.90 25.12 -24.73
CA GLY A 28 22.36 26.47 -24.99
C GLY A 28 20.88 26.70 -24.66
N GLU A 29 20.56 27.98 -24.41
CA GLU A 29 19.33 28.56 -23.82
C GLU A 29 18.98 28.10 -22.38
N ASP A 30 19.79 28.64 -21.46
CA ASP A 30 19.49 29.32 -20.19
C ASP A 30 18.62 28.69 -19.08
N SER A 31 18.23 27.41 -19.17
CA SER A 31 17.63 26.71 -18.01
C SER A 31 18.41 25.45 -17.63
N GLN A 32 18.81 25.37 -16.35
CA GLN A 32 19.44 24.17 -15.80
C GLN A 32 18.43 23.02 -15.86
N ARG A 33 18.87 21.86 -16.35
CA ARG A 33 18.01 20.68 -16.48
C ARG A 33 18.52 19.55 -15.60
N VAL A 34 17.61 18.71 -15.15
CA VAL A 34 17.90 17.49 -14.39
C VAL A 34 17.37 16.31 -15.16
N GLU A 35 18.24 15.33 -15.40
CA GLU A 35 17.86 14.01 -15.88
C GLU A 35 17.48 13.14 -14.68
N ILE A 36 16.33 12.48 -14.77
CA ILE A 36 15.87 11.50 -13.79
C ILE A 36 15.82 10.15 -14.50
N ALA A 37 16.58 9.18 -14.01
CA ALA A 37 16.65 7.83 -14.55
C ALA A 37 16.20 6.80 -13.50
N LEU A 38 15.41 5.82 -13.94
CA LEU A 38 14.98 4.68 -13.14
C LEU A 38 15.69 3.41 -13.61
N THR A 39 16.29 2.69 -12.67
CA THR A 39 16.93 1.40 -12.92
C THR A 39 16.28 0.34 -12.04
N ASP A 40 15.97 -0.79 -12.64
CA ASP A 40 15.59 -2.02 -11.97
C ASP A 40 16.82 -2.92 -11.84
N ARG A 41 16.91 -3.67 -10.76
CA ARG A 41 17.86 -4.75 -10.59
C ARG A 41 17.10 -5.99 -10.12
N ASP A 42 17.22 -7.04 -10.91
CA ASP A 42 16.59 -8.33 -10.63
C ASP A 42 17.26 -9.07 -9.46
N PRO A 43 16.69 -10.19 -8.98
CA PRO A 43 17.28 -10.97 -7.89
C PRO A 43 18.65 -11.58 -8.23
N ALA A 44 18.96 -11.76 -9.51
CA ALA A 44 20.27 -12.23 -9.97
C ALA A 44 21.33 -11.10 -9.99
N GLY A 45 20.93 -9.86 -9.69
CA GLY A 45 21.80 -8.70 -9.61
C GLY A 45 21.99 -7.98 -10.94
N VAL A 46 21.30 -8.40 -12.00
CA VAL A 46 21.36 -7.80 -13.34
C VAL A 46 20.54 -6.51 -13.35
N ALA A 47 21.16 -5.41 -13.74
CA ALA A 47 20.52 -4.10 -13.80
C ALA A 47 19.94 -3.85 -15.21
N THR A 48 18.69 -3.39 -15.25
CA THR A 48 17.97 -2.98 -16.47
C THR A 48 17.51 -1.54 -16.33
N GLU A 49 17.82 -0.70 -17.33
CA GLU A 49 17.29 0.66 -17.38
C GLU A 49 15.78 0.61 -17.69
N CYS A 50 14.97 1.16 -16.79
CA CYS A 50 13.53 1.25 -17.00
C CYS A 50 13.15 2.47 -17.85
N GLY A 51 14.02 3.48 -17.89
CA GLY A 51 13.88 4.69 -18.68
C GLY A 51 14.35 5.93 -17.93
N SER A 52 14.44 7.03 -18.66
CA SER A 52 14.81 8.34 -18.14
C SER A 52 14.01 9.46 -18.79
N PHE A 53 13.98 10.62 -18.12
CA PHE A 53 13.39 11.84 -18.66
C PHE A 53 14.10 13.07 -18.10
N THR A 54 13.99 14.19 -18.81
CA THR A 54 14.63 15.46 -18.46
C THR A 54 13.60 16.52 -18.09
N LEU A 55 13.84 17.25 -17.00
CA LEU A 55 12.99 18.35 -16.54
C LEU A 55 13.79 19.64 -16.33
N PRO A 56 13.19 20.83 -16.57
CA PRO A 56 13.72 22.09 -16.04
C PRO A 56 13.73 22.08 -14.50
N THR A 57 14.75 22.67 -13.89
CA THR A 57 14.86 22.75 -12.42
C THR A 57 13.70 23.47 -11.75
N ASP A 58 13.10 24.44 -12.44
CA ASP A 58 12.17 25.40 -11.86
C ASP A 58 10.82 24.75 -11.48
N ASN A 59 10.50 23.61 -12.10
CA ASN A 59 9.23 22.91 -11.93
C ASN A 59 9.36 21.55 -11.23
N LEU A 60 10.55 21.18 -10.73
CA LEU A 60 10.80 19.84 -10.17
C LEU A 60 9.82 19.46 -9.05
N ALA A 61 9.51 20.41 -8.16
CA ALA A 61 8.59 20.15 -7.05
C ALA A 61 7.14 19.88 -7.52
N ALA A 62 6.66 20.62 -8.53
CA ALA A 62 5.31 20.45 -9.06
C ALA A 62 5.19 19.13 -9.84
N VAL A 63 6.17 18.83 -10.70
CA VAL A 63 6.20 17.59 -11.48
C VAL A 63 6.38 16.37 -10.58
N GLY A 64 7.25 16.45 -9.56
CA GLY A 64 7.42 15.37 -8.59
C GLY A 64 6.13 15.03 -7.83
N LYS A 65 5.35 16.06 -7.43
CA LYS A 65 4.02 15.86 -6.84
C LYS A 65 3.05 15.16 -7.80
N LEU A 66 3.03 15.59 -9.07
CA LEU A 66 2.17 14.98 -10.09
C LEU A 66 2.52 13.51 -10.35
N ILE A 67 3.82 13.20 -10.49
CA ILE A 67 4.30 11.82 -10.67
C ILE A 67 3.88 10.97 -9.47
N ASN A 68 4.12 11.46 -8.24
CA ASN A 68 3.72 10.74 -7.03
C ASN A 68 2.20 10.51 -6.97
N GLN A 69 1.40 11.51 -7.33
CA GLN A 69 -0.06 11.38 -7.36
C GLN A 69 -0.52 10.33 -8.38
N VAL A 70 0.03 10.33 -9.59
CA VAL A 70 -0.31 9.36 -10.64
C VAL A 70 0.11 7.95 -10.24
N LEU A 71 1.34 7.77 -9.73
CA LEU A 71 1.83 6.47 -9.28
C LEU A 71 1.02 5.96 -8.08
N SER A 72 0.72 6.81 -7.11
CA SER A 72 -0.14 6.46 -5.97
C SER A 72 -1.54 6.07 -6.44
N GLY A 73 -2.14 6.84 -7.35
CA GLY A 73 -3.42 6.51 -7.97
C GLY A 73 -3.36 5.17 -8.70
N LEU A 74 -2.36 4.94 -9.54
CA LEU A 74 -2.14 3.67 -10.22
C LEU A 74 -1.94 2.50 -9.25
N SER A 75 -1.26 2.69 -8.13
CA SER A 75 -1.14 1.66 -7.09
C SER A 75 -2.48 1.28 -6.48
N THR A 76 -3.38 2.25 -6.26
CA THR A 76 -4.75 1.96 -5.80
C THR A 76 -5.58 1.22 -6.87
N LEU A 77 -5.32 1.48 -8.15
CA LEU A 77 -5.99 0.80 -9.28
C LEU A 77 -5.41 -0.60 -9.52
N SER A 78 -4.09 -0.76 -9.44
CA SER A 78 -3.35 -2.01 -9.64
C SER A 78 -3.55 -2.98 -8.47
N GLY A 79 -3.80 -2.46 -7.26
CA GLY A 79 -4.28 -3.25 -6.12
C GLY A 79 -5.64 -3.92 -6.33
N ARG A 80 -6.40 -3.58 -7.39
CA ARG A 80 -7.60 -4.33 -7.80
C ARG A 80 -7.31 -5.57 -8.64
N SER A 81 -6.05 -5.86 -8.92
CA SER A 81 -5.59 -7.16 -9.42
C SER A 81 -4.84 -7.94 -8.33
N ALA A 82 -5.11 -7.67 -7.05
CA ALA A 82 -5.01 -8.74 -6.06
C ALA A 82 -6.03 -9.79 -6.50
N ALA A 83 -5.58 -11.01 -6.77
CA ALA A 83 -6.46 -12.15 -7.03
C ALA A 83 -7.68 -12.02 -6.11
N THR A 84 -8.88 -12.03 -6.69
CA THR A 84 -10.13 -12.01 -5.91
C THR A 84 -9.91 -12.98 -4.75
N PRO A 85 -9.97 -12.51 -3.48
CA PRO A 85 -9.68 -13.36 -2.35
C PRO A 85 -10.48 -14.66 -2.53
N ALA A 86 -9.87 -15.82 -2.25
CA ALA A 86 -10.42 -17.11 -2.66
C ALA A 86 -11.91 -17.29 -2.28
N ASN A 87 -12.33 -16.61 -1.21
CA ASN A 87 -13.68 -16.63 -0.68
C ASN A 87 -14.45 -15.31 -0.83
N ALA A 88 -14.05 -14.34 -1.65
CA ALA A 88 -14.63 -12.98 -1.68
C ALA A 88 -16.17 -12.96 -1.78
N SER A 89 -16.76 -13.90 -2.54
CA SER A 89 -18.21 -14.04 -2.75
C SER A 89 -18.82 -15.26 -2.06
N ALA A 90 -18.04 -16.06 -1.32
CA ALA A 90 -18.58 -17.23 -0.63
C ALA A 90 -19.50 -16.79 0.53
N PRO A 91 -20.60 -17.50 0.83
CA PRO A 91 -21.36 -17.26 2.05
C PRO A 91 -20.46 -17.51 3.28
N TRP A 92 -20.71 -16.77 4.37
CA TRP A 92 -20.08 -17.06 5.65
C TRP A 92 -20.80 -18.24 6.30
N THR A 93 -20.06 -19.24 6.78
CA THR A 93 -20.64 -20.34 7.56
C THR A 93 -20.66 -19.99 9.04
N LYS A 94 -21.41 -20.77 9.84
CA LYS A 94 -21.45 -20.59 11.28
C LYS A 94 -20.09 -20.85 11.93
N GLU A 95 -19.36 -21.83 11.43
CA GLU A 95 -18.02 -22.19 11.91
C GLU A 95 -17.02 -21.05 11.67
N GLN A 96 -17.13 -20.38 10.52
CA GLN A 96 -16.31 -19.20 10.21
C GLN A 96 -16.66 -18.00 11.10
N ASP A 97 -17.93 -17.86 11.51
CA ASP A 97 -18.35 -16.83 12.45
C ASP A 97 -17.79 -17.09 13.85
N ASP A 98 -17.94 -18.32 14.32
CA ASP A 98 -17.48 -18.74 15.64
C ASP A 98 -15.94 -18.61 15.72
N GLU A 99 -15.21 -18.99 14.66
CA GLU A 99 -13.75 -18.78 14.56
C GLU A 99 -13.36 -17.30 14.47
N LEU A 100 -14.09 -16.49 13.69
CA LEU A 100 -13.82 -15.05 13.59
C LEU A 100 -14.02 -14.35 14.94
N LEU A 101 -15.08 -14.71 15.67
CA LEU A 101 -15.37 -14.23 17.02
C LEU A 101 -14.23 -14.58 17.98
N ASP A 102 -13.83 -15.86 18.03
CA ASP A 102 -12.78 -16.33 18.93
C ASP A 102 -11.44 -15.61 18.68
N ARG A 103 -11.03 -15.52 17.40
CA ARG A 103 -9.78 -14.83 17.04
C ARG A 103 -9.83 -13.33 17.33
N TRP A 104 -10.99 -12.69 17.17
CA TRP A 104 -11.15 -11.26 17.47
C TRP A 104 -11.13 -10.99 18.98
N ALA A 105 -11.83 -11.81 19.77
CA ALA A 105 -11.92 -11.69 21.22
C ALA A 105 -10.61 -12.06 21.93
N SER A 106 -9.90 -13.08 21.44
CA SER A 106 -8.65 -13.56 22.05
C SER A 106 -7.44 -12.66 21.75
N ALA A 107 -7.54 -11.74 20.79
CA ALA A 107 -6.42 -10.88 20.42
C ALA A 107 -6.08 -9.81 21.47
N GLY A 108 -7.07 -9.35 22.26
CA GLY A 108 -6.90 -8.25 23.23
C GLY A 108 -6.19 -7.03 22.62
N ASP A 109 -5.27 -6.43 23.38
CA ASP A 109 -4.47 -5.27 22.93
C ASP A 109 -3.24 -5.63 22.09
N THR A 110 -3.07 -6.91 21.72
CA THR A 110 -1.87 -7.41 21.01
C THR A 110 -1.70 -6.77 19.62
N HIS A 111 -2.81 -6.42 18.97
CA HIS A 111 -2.83 -5.85 17.64
C HIS A 111 -3.77 -4.65 17.57
N SER A 112 -3.41 -3.65 16.76
CA SER A 112 -4.40 -2.63 16.40
C SER A 112 -5.53 -3.24 15.58
N ALA A 113 -6.74 -2.67 15.65
CA ALA A 113 -7.90 -3.14 14.89
C ALA A 113 -7.63 -3.28 13.39
N THR A 114 -6.87 -2.33 12.83
CA THR A 114 -6.49 -2.33 11.42
C THR A 114 -5.52 -3.47 11.08
N ALA A 115 -4.53 -3.72 11.94
CA ALA A 115 -3.60 -4.83 11.74
C ALA A 115 -4.32 -6.19 11.86
N LEU A 116 -5.17 -6.36 12.88
CA LEU A 116 -5.89 -7.62 13.10
C LEU A 116 -6.87 -7.93 11.96
N ARG A 117 -7.63 -6.94 11.47
CA ARG A 117 -8.52 -7.13 10.31
C ARG A 117 -7.76 -7.55 9.05
N ARG A 118 -6.50 -7.10 8.88
CA ARG A 118 -5.65 -7.52 7.77
C ARG A 118 -5.22 -8.97 7.90
N ILE A 119 -4.80 -9.39 9.09
CA ILE A 119 -4.43 -10.79 9.38
C ILE A 119 -5.62 -11.72 9.15
N LEU A 120 -6.81 -11.35 9.65
CA LEU A 120 -8.03 -12.13 9.47
C LEU A 120 -8.48 -12.17 8.01
N ALA A 121 -8.34 -11.07 7.28
CA ALA A 121 -8.65 -11.02 5.85
C ALA A 121 -7.79 -12.02 5.06
N GLU A 122 -6.50 -12.11 5.38
CA GLU A 122 -5.60 -13.09 4.78
C GLU A 122 -5.99 -14.52 5.17
N HIS A 123 -6.21 -14.79 6.45
CA HIS A 123 -6.60 -16.12 6.97
C HIS A 123 -7.88 -16.66 6.33
N PHE A 124 -8.93 -15.85 6.24
CA PHE A 124 -10.21 -16.28 5.68
C PHE A 124 -10.26 -16.17 4.14
N GLY A 125 -9.22 -15.65 3.50
CA GLY A 125 -9.23 -15.33 2.08
C GLY A 125 -10.36 -14.36 1.73
N ARG A 126 -10.49 -13.27 2.50
CA ARG A 126 -11.52 -12.22 2.39
C ARG A 126 -10.87 -10.85 2.27
N THR A 127 -11.67 -9.82 2.01
CA THR A 127 -11.21 -8.42 2.11
C THR A 127 -11.32 -7.92 3.54
N THR A 128 -10.51 -6.92 3.91
CA THR A 128 -10.60 -6.26 5.22
C THR A 128 -11.97 -5.62 5.46
N GLY A 129 -12.59 -5.08 4.42
CA GLY A 129 -13.96 -4.57 4.48
C GLY A 129 -15.00 -5.67 4.77
N SER A 130 -14.81 -6.87 4.20
CA SER A 130 -15.67 -8.04 4.48
C SER A 130 -15.53 -8.50 5.93
N ILE A 131 -14.31 -8.55 6.47
CA ILE A 131 -14.07 -8.83 7.90
C ILE A 131 -14.77 -7.79 8.79
N ARG A 132 -14.58 -6.49 8.52
CA ARG A 132 -15.22 -5.40 9.28
C ARG A 132 -16.74 -5.53 9.28
N ALA A 133 -17.34 -5.75 8.11
CA ALA A 133 -18.78 -5.91 7.99
C ALA A 133 -19.28 -7.17 8.73
N ARG A 134 -18.48 -8.25 8.74
CA ARG A 134 -18.87 -9.48 9.41
C ARG A 134 -18.80 -9.36 10.94
N LEU A 135 -17.76 -8.73 11.47
CA LEU A 135 -17.62 -8.44 12.91
C LEU A 135 -18.86 -7.72 13.46
N LEU A 136 -19.35 -6.69 12.76
CA LEU A 136 -20.60 -6.01 13.13
C LEU A 136 -21.81 -6.94 13.16
N ARG A 137 -21.92 -7.88 12.21
CA ARG A 137 -23.04 -8.82 12.13
C ARG A 137 -23.01 -9.90 13.21
N ILE A 138 -21.82 -10.27 13.69
CA ILE A 138 -21.65 -11.25 14.77
C ILE A 138 -21.57 -10.60 16.16
N GLY A 139 -21.75 -9.28 16.25
CA GLY A 139 -21.80 -8.56 17.53
C GLY A 139 -20.44 -8.21 18.12
N CYS A 140 -19.42 -7.96 17.29
CA CYS A 140 -18.13 -7.43 17.72
C CYS A 140 -17.97 -5.96 17.31
N ASP A 141 -17.27 -5.17 18.12
CA ASP A 141 -16.81 -3.85 17.70
C ASP A 141 -15.63 -4.04 16.74
N PRO A 142 -15.76 -3.68 15.44
CA PRO A 142 -14.69 -3.88 14.48
C PRO A 142 -13.49 -2.98 14.73
N ASP A 143 -13.62 -1.91 15.52
CA ASP A 143 -12.60 -0.91 15.79
C ASP A 143 -11.92 -1.11 17.15
N VAL A 144 -12.40 -2.07 17.95
CA VAL A 144 -11.82 -2.44 19.27
C VAL A 144 -11.67 -3.97 19.40
N PRO A 145 -10.48 -4.54 19.12
CA PRO A 145 -10.17 -5.95 19.34
C PRO A 145 -10.35 -6.36 20.81
N GLY A 146 -10.70 -7.61 21.06
CA GLY A 146 -10.87 -8.12 22.43
C GLY A 146 -12.21 -7.80 23.09
N HIS A 147 -13.07 -7.00 22.45
CA HIS A 147 -14.36 -6.61 23.03
C HIS A 147 -15.54 -7.08 22.18
N ALA A 148 -16.43 -7.87 22.80
CA ALA A 148 -17.76 -8.11 22.24
C ALA A 148 -18.58 -6.81 22.34
N PHE A 149 -19.27 -6.45 21.26
CA PHE A 149 -20.28 -5.41 21.31
C PHE A 149 -21.48 -5.96 22.07
N VAL A 150 -21.62 -5.54 23.33
CA VAL A 150 -22.89 -5.72 24.06
C VAL A 150 -23.76 -4.54 23.65
N PRO A 151 -24.86 -4.73 22.88
CA PRO A 151 -25.82 -3.66 22.70
C PRO A 151 -26.37 -3.33 24.09
N VAL A 152 -26.20 -2.09 24.53
CA VAL A 152 -26.85 -1.62 25.76
C VAL A 152 -28.37 -1.73 25.54
N PRO A 153 -29.11 -2.53 26.32
CA PRO A 153 -30.55 -2.57 26.18
C PRO A 153 -31.15 -1.24 26.63
N GLY A 154 -31.78 -0.52 25.70
CA GLY A 154 -32.70 0.58 25.99
C GLY A 154 -32.06 1.95 26.22
N SER A 155 -32.14 2.80 25.21
CA SER A 155 -32.40 4.23 25.43
C SER A 155 -33.52 4.63 24.47
N SER A 156 -34.75 4.41 24.92
CA SER A 156 -35.97 5.09 24.50
C SER A 156 -36.71 5.48 25.76
#